data_AF-A0A1W1XT58-F1
#
_entry.id   AF-A0A1W1XT58-F1
#
_cell.length_a   1.000
_cell.length_b   1.000
_cell.length_c   1.000
_cell.angle_alpha   90.00
_cell.angle_beta   90.00
_cell.angle_gamma   90.00
#
_symmetry.space_group_name_H-M   'P 1'
#
loop_
_entity.id
_entity.type
_entity.pdbx_description
1 polymer ?
#
loop_
_entity_poly.entity_id
_entity_poly.type
_entity_poly.pdbx_seq_one_letter_code
_entity_poly.pdbx_strand_id
1 'polypeptide(L)'
;MDKDKKLISMDLYKADTMNDPKNTTSPKKRFSRLKSVLLSILIIIFLATVGMLYAFFTPTSFIVIDVGASINLKVNRWNKIIDVSSLNTKGETILSISKVKYKNIEDGLTLILSNAEEENYINALSTNEQKKQVSVFISGNHLDLSSFSNVAQSRKLDLELNQSGTDN
;
A
#
# COMPACT_ATOMS: atom_id res chain seq x y z
N MET A 1 104.99 -40.51 -1.36
CA MET A 1 104.39 -41.72 -0.75
C MET A 1 102.92 -41.43 -0.60
N ASP A 2 102.17 -41.89 -1.59
CA ASP A 2 100.73 -41.76 -1.75
C ASP A 2 100.02 -42.80 -0.88
N LYS A 3 98.93 -42.41 -0.22
CA LYS A 3 97.98 -43.30 0.44
C LYS A 3 96.59 -42.69 0.34
N ASP A 4 95.92 -43.04 -0.75
CA ASP A 4 94.49 -43.25 -0.80
C ASP A 4 93.97 -43.90 0.50
N LYS A 5 92.88 -43.34 1.03
CA LYS A 5 91.74 -44.12 1.56
C LYS A 5 90.53 -43.22 1.80
N LYS A 6 89.68 -43.19 0.77
CA LYS A 6 88.25 -42.92 0.87
C LYS A 6 87.59 -44.14 1.53
N LEU A 7 86.90 -43.96 2.64
CA LEU A 7 85.92 -44.93 3.16
C LEU A 7 84.75 -44.15 3.77
N ILE A 8 83.59 -44.42 3.19
CA ILE A 8 82.28 -43.88 3.50
C ILE A 8 81.77 -44.57 4.77
N SER A 9 81.22 -43.83 5.74
CA SER A 9 80.22 -44.39 6.65
C SER A 9 79.05 -43.42 6.79
N MET A 10 77.91 -43.99 6.46
CA MET A 10 76.60 -43.39 6.35
C MET A 10 75.98 -43.36 7.75
N ASP A 11 76.04 -42.21 8.43
CA ASP A 11 75.31 -42.05 9.68
C ASP A 11 73.84 -41.73 9.35
N LEU A 12 73.06 -42.80 9.49
CA LEU A 12 71.61 -42.83 9.50
C LEU A 12 71.05 -41.95 10.62
N TYR A 13 69.99 -41.22 10.26
CA TYR A 13 68.85 -40.88 11.10
C TYR A 13 68.97 -39.71 12.10
N LYS A 14 68.52 -38.54 11.64
CA LYS A 14 67.47 -37.80 12.36
C LYS A 14 66.39 -37.38 11.36
N ALA A 15 65.29 -38.13 11.37
CA ALA A 15 64.03 -37.67 10.86
C ALA A 15 63.55 -36.54 11.78
N ASP A 16 63.31 -35.35 11.21
CA ASP A 16 62.23 -34.48 11.65
C ASP A 16 61.67 -33.77 10.43
N THR A 17 60.44 -34.16 10.12
CA THR A 17 59.62 -33.68 9.02
C THR A 17 59.30 -32.20 9.21
N MET A 18 59.92 -31.31 8.42
CA MET A 18 59.32 -30.01 8.16
C MET A 18 58.34 -30.14 6.99
N ASN A 19 57.14 -30.61 7.35
CA ASN A 19 55.91 -30.31 6.63
C ASN A 19 55.75 -28.79 6.59
N ASP A 20 55.87 -28.16 5.41
CA ASP A 20 55.35 -26.81 5.19
C ASP A 20 53.81 -26.90 5.06
N PRO A 21 53.04 -26.47 6.07
CA PRO A 21 51.60 -26.61 6.05
C PRO A 21 50.96 -25.36 5.44
N LYS A 22 50.27 -25.62 4.32
CA LYS A 22 49.02 -24.99 3.89
C LYS A 22 49.15 -23.71 3.05
N ASN A 23 49.15 -23.95 1.74
CA ASN A 23 48.29 -23.23 0.80
C ASN A 23 46.90 -22.98 1.43
N THR A 24 46.61 -21.72 1.79
CA THR A 24 45.27 -21.26 2.17
C THR A 24 44.86 -20.04 1.36
N THR A 25 44.59 -20.21 0.07
CA THR A 25 43.73 -19.25 -0.63
C THR A 25 42.31 -19.39 -0.09
N SER A 26 42.00 -18.65 0.98
CA SER A 26 40.69 -18.66 1.62
C SER A 26 39.62 -17.97 0.74
N PRO A 27 38.52 -18.64 0.34
CA PRO A 27 37.43 -18.00 -0.39
C PRO A 27 36.42 -17.35 0.59
N LYS A 28 36.88 -16.77 1.71
CA LYS A 28 35.99 -16.26 2.77
C LYS A 28 35.46 -14.85 2.54
N LYS A 29 36.02 -14.08 1.58
CA LYS A 29 35.62 -12.68 1.32
C LYS A 29 34.45 -12.49 0.34
N ARG A 30 34.12 -13.48 -0.51
CA ARG A 30 32.99 -13.37 -1.46
C ARG A 30 31.63 -13.61 -0.79
N PHE A 31 31.55 -14.58 0.11
CA PHE A 31 30.31 -14.90 0.84
C PHE A 31 29.88 -13.83 1.85
N SER A 32 30.82 -13.08 2.44
CA SER A 32 30.48 -11.98 3.36
C SER A 32 29.91 -10.77 2.63
N ARG A 33 30.45 -10.42 1.46
CA ARG A 33 29.92 -9.33 0.61
C ARG A 33 28.49 -9.61 0.14
N LEU A 34 28.18 -10.87 -0.22
CA LEU A 34 26.83 -11.26 -0.63
C LEU A 34 25.82 -11.12 0.53
N LYS A 35 26.21 -11.50 1.75
CA LYS A 35 25.39 -11.28 2.96
C LYS A 35 25.14 -9.79 3.23
N SER A 36 26.16 -8.94 3.06
CA SER A 36 26.01 -7.49 3.20
C SER A 36 25.06 -6.90 2.14
N VAL A 37 25.16 -7.34 0.88
CA VAL A 37 24.24 -6.89 -0.19
C VAL A 37 22.80 -7.32 0.10
N LEU A 38 22.57 -8.57 0.54
CA LEU A 38 21.24 -9.05 0.93
C LEU A 38 20.66 -8.21 2.08
N LEU A 39 21.47 -7.90 3.10
CA LEU A 39 21.03 -7.06 4.22
C LEU A 39 20.65 -5.65 3.76
N SER A 40 21.44 -5.04 2.87
CA SER A 40 21.13 -3.72 2.30
C SER A 40 19.83 -3.73 1.51
N ILE A 41 19.59 -4.77 0.68
CA ILE A 41 18.33 -4.92 -0.07
C ILE A 41 17.13 -5.04 0.89
N LEU A 42 17.26 -5.85 1.94
CA LEU A 42 16.20 -6.01 2.95
C LEU A 42 15.87 -4.69 3.65
N ILE A 43 16.88 -3.90 4.01
CA ILE A 43 16.70 -2.59 4.62
C ILE A 43 15.98 -1.63 3.66
N ILE A 44 16.37 -1.60 2.38
CA ILE A 44 15.72 -0.77 1.36
C ILE A 44 14.25 -1.17 1.19
N ILE A 45 13.97 -2.47 1.08
CA ILE A 45 12.60 -2.98 0.97
C ILE A 45 11.80 -2.58 2.22
N PHE A 46 12.36 -2.76 3.41
CA PHE A 46 11.69 -2.38 4.66
C PHE A 46 11.38 -0.88 4.73
N LEU A 47 12.33 -0.02 4.38
CA LEU A 47 12.11 1.43 4.33
C LEU A 47 11.04 1.80 3.28
N ALA A 48 11.10 1.16 2.11
CA ALA A 48 10.14 1.37 1.04
C ALA A 48 8.73 0.92 1.44
N THR A 49 8.58 -0.23 2.12
CA THR A 49 7.28 -0.71 2.58
C THR A 49 6.70 0.18 3.67
N VAL A 50 7.49 0.60 4.65
CA VAL A 50 7.05 1.54 5.69
C VAL A 50 6.62 2.87 5.08
N GLY A 51 7.43 3.43 4.15
CA GLY A 51 7.10 4.66 3.44
C GLY A 51 5.83 4.53 2.60
N MET A 52 5.67 3.41 1.90
CA MET A 52 4.47 3.14 1.10
C MET A 52 3.22 3.00 1.97
N LEU A 53 3.30 2.31 3.10
CA LEU A 53 2.19 2.19 4.06
C LEU A 53 1.80 3.55 4.62
N TYR A 54 2.78 4.35 5.04
CA TYR A 54 2.53 5.70 5.54
C TYR A 54 1.83 6.57 4.50
N ALA A 55 2.33 6.57 3.26
CA ALA A 55 1.71 7.29 2.16
C ALA A 55 0.30 6.77 1.86
N PHE A 56 0.08 5.45 1.92
CA PHE A 56 -1.23 4.84 1.69
C PHE A 56 -2.27 5.30 2.70
N PHE A 57 -1.95 5.35 3.99
CA PHE A 57 -2.88 5.76 5.05
C PHE A 57 -2.91 7.27 5.30
N THR A 58 -2.22 8.07 4.48
CA THR A 58 -2.30 9.53 4.57
C THR A 58 -3.47 10.04 3.72
N PRO A 59 -4.47 10.71 4.33
CA PRO A 59 -5.58 11.30 3.58
C PRO A 59 -5.09 12.52 2.77
N THR A 60 -5.59 12.65 1.56
CA THR A 60 -5.38 13.82 0.70
C THR A 60 -6.67 14.53 0.33
N SER A 61 -7.81 13.86 0.45
CA SER A 61 -9.13 14.45 0.24
C SER A 61 -10.13 13.93 1.26
N PHE A 62 -11.08 14.78 1.62
CA PHE A 62 -12.21 14.48 2.48
C PHE A 62 -13.48 14.66 1.66
N ILE A 63 -14.41 13.72 1.81
CA ILE A 63 -15.64 13.71 1.04
C ILE A 63 -16.79 13.49 1.99
N VAL A 64 -17.84 14.27 1.81
CA VAL A 64 -19.14 14.05 2.44
C VAL A 64 -20.14 13.76 1.33
N ILE A 65 -20.75 12.58 1.37
CA ILE A 65 -21.87 12.24 0.50
C ILE A 65 -23.15 12.24 1.32
N ASP A 66 -24.17 12.93 0.81
CA ASP A 66 -25.52 12.92 1.35
C ASP A 66 -26.49 12.37 0.30
N VAL A 67 -27.08 11.22 0.61
CA VAL A 67 -28.12 10.53 -0.16
C VAL A 67 -29.36 10.31 0.71
N GLY A 68 -29.69 11.28 1.56
CA GLY A 68 -30.62 11.11 2.68
C GLY A 68 -30.05 10.28 3.84
N ALA A 69 -28.81 9.80 3.66
CA ALA A 69 -27.92 9.16 4.59
C ALA A 69 -26.54 9.78 4.38
N SER A 70 -25.95 10.36 5.41
CA SER A 70 -24.80 11.25 5.28
C SER A 70 -23.54 10.53 5.77
N ILE A 71 -22.51 10.44 4.93
CA ILE A 71 -21.32 9.61 5.16
C ILE A 71 -20.06 10.41 4.86
N ASN A 72 -19.07 10.30 5.74
CA ASN A 72 -17.73 10.85 5.59
C ASN A 72 -16.77 9.79 5.04
N LEU A 73 -15.98 10.19 4.04
CA LEU A 73 -14.92 9.37 3.45
C LEU A 73 -13.60 10.14 3.52
N LYS A 74 -12.53 9.45 3.90
CA LYS A 74 -11.16 9.93 3.70
C LYS A 74 -10.55 9.18 2.54
N VAL A 75 -9.96 9.92 1.61
CA VAL A 75 -9.38 9.39 0.37
C VAL A 75 -7.90 9.73 0.31
N ASN A 76 -7.07 8.77 -0.09
CA ASN A 76 -5.64 8.98 -0.28
C ASN A 76 -5.30 9.42 -1.71
N ARG A 77 -4.02 9.70 -1.97
CA ARG A 77 -3.50 10.16 -3.26
C ARG A 77 -3.71 9.21 -4.45
N TRP A 78 -4.13 7.97 -4.21
CA TRP A 78 -4.46 6.98 -5.24
C TRP A 78 -5.98 6.82 -5.43
N ASN A 79 -6.75 7.81 -4.95
CA ASN A 79 -8.21 7.82 -4.99
C ASN A 79 -8.82 6.62 -4.26
N LYS A 80 -8.11 6.06 -3.26
CA LYS A 80 -8.61 4.96 -2.43
C LYS A 80 -9.22 5.49 -1.16
N ILE A 81 -10.38 4.94 -0.80
CA ILE A 81 -11.04 5.24 0.46
C ILE A 81 -10.28 4.55 1.58
N ILE A 82 -9.66 5.30 2.48
CA ILE A 82 -8.82 4.78 3.56
C ILE A 82 -9.52 4.81 4.92
N ASP A 83 -10.59 5.60 5.03
CA ASP A 83 -11.40 5.69 6.23
C ASP A 83 -12.83 6.08 5.88
N VAL A 84 -13.78 5.62 6.70
CA VAL A 84 -15.21 5.82 6.48
C VAL A 84 -15.90 5.96 7.83
N SER A 85 -16.76 6.97 7.97
CA SER A 85 -17.61 7.14 9.15
C SER A 85 -18.98 7.66 8.76
N SER A 86 -20.00 7.33 9.56
CA SER A 86 -21.33 7.88 9.36
C SER A 86 -21.48 9.24 10.05
N LEU A 87 -22.34 10.10 9.50
CA LEU A 87 -22.81 11.33 10.14
C LEU A 87 -24.24 11.18 10.72
N ASN A 88 -24.97 10.12 10.38
CA ASN A 88 -26.31 9.85 10.91
C ASN A 88 -26.65 8.35 10.94
N THR A 89 -27.75 7.97 11.60
CA THR A 89 -28.14 6.55 11.76
C THR A 89 -28.37 5.84 10.42
N LYS A 90 -28.92 6.54 9.42
CA LYS A 90 -29.12 5.97 8.08
C LYS A 90 -27.80 5.66 7.37
N GLY A 91 -26.79 6.52 7.53
CA GLY A 91 -25.45 6.27 7.04
C GLY A 91 -24.81 5.06 7.73
N GLU A 92 -25.08 4.82 9.01
CA GLU A 92 -24.59 3.61 9.71
C GLU A 92 -25.19 2.35 9.10
N THR A 93 -26.50 2.38 8.77
CA THR A 93 -27.17 1.29 8.05
C THR A 93 -26.47 1.00 6.73
N ILE A 94 -26.24 2.01 5.88
CA ILE A 94 -25.51 1.83 4.62
C ILE A 94 -24.13 1.23 4.87
N LEU A 95 -23.36 1.78 5.81
CA LEU A 95 -21.99 1.34 6.07
C LEU A 95 -21.91 -0.07 6.65
N SER A 96 -22.94 -0.54 7.35
CA SER A 96 -22.98 -1.90 7.90
C SER A 96 -23.03 -2.98 6.81
N ILE A 97 -23.65 -2.68 5.67
CA ILE A 97 -23.80 -3.59 4.53
C ILE A 97 -22.79 -3.32 3.38
N SER A 98 -22.17 -2.14 3.38
CA SER A 98 -21.28 -1.70 2.30
C SER A 98 -19.80 -1.97 2.58
N LYS A 99 -19.12 -2.74 1.73
CA LYS A 99 -17.64 -2.86 1.75
C LYS A 99 -16.96 -1.70 1.02
N VAL A 100 -17.09 -0.48 1.54
CA VAL A 100 -16.58 0.75 0.90
C VAL A 100 -15.07 0.94 1.07
N LYS A 101 -14.53 0.54 2.23
CA LYS A 101 -13.12 0.77 2.58
C LYS A 101 -12.18 0.08 1.58
N TYR A 102 -11.13 0.80 1.18
CA TYR A 102 -10.10 0.44 0.20
C TYR A 102 -10.54 0.36 -1.27
N LYS A 103 -11.80 0.66 -1.59
CA LYS A 103 -12.24 0.82 -2.98
C LYS A 103 -11.73 2.13 -3.58
N ASN A 104 -11.74 2.21 -4.91
CA ASN A 104 -11.65 3.51 -5.58
C ASN A 104 -12.85 4.36 -5.17
N ILE A 105 -12.66 5.68 -5.10
CA ILE A 105 -13.73 6.60 -4.71
C ILE A 105 -14.99 6.46 -5.58
N GLU A 106 -14.87 6.35 -6.90
CA GLU A 106 -16.03 6.24 -7.78
C GLU A 106 -16.83 4.96 -7.54
N ASP A 107 -16.13 3.83 -7.34
CA ASP A 107 -16.73 2.54 -6.97
C ASP A 107 -17.42 2.61 -5.60
N GLY A 108 -16.78 3.31 -4.64
CA GLY A 108 -17.29 3.47 -3.29
C GLY A 108 -18.55 4.32 -3.24
N LEU A 109 -18.57 5.46 -3.93
CA LEU A 109 -19.75 6.31 -4.05
C LEU A 109 -20.89 5.58 -4.78
N THR A 110 -20.57 4.82 -5.83
CA THR A 110 -21.56 4.00 -6.55
C THR A 110 -22.17 2.92 -5.63
N LEU A 111 -21.37 2.29 -4.78
CA LEU A 111 -21.86 1.30 -3.82
C LEU A 111 -22.76 1.94 -2.75
N ILE A 112 -22.36 3.11 -2.22
CA ILE A 112 -23.19 3.89 -1.30
C ILE A 112 -24.53 4.24 -1.93
N LEU A 113 -24.50 4.70 -3.19
CA LEU A 113 -25.69 5.07 -3.95
C LEU A 113 -26.63 3.87 -4.12
N SER A 114 -26.12 2.73 -4.58
CA SER A 114 -26.93 1.51 -4.72
C SER A 114 -27.56 1.07 -3.40
N ASN A 115 -26.83 1.12 -2.30
CA ASN A 115 -27.37 0.71 -1.00
C ASN A 115 -28.39 1.71 -0.45
N ALA A 116 -28.23 3.01 -0.75
CA ALA A 116 -29.24 4.02 -0.43
C ALA A 116 -30.54 3.84 -1.23
N GLU A 117 -30.46 3.35 -2.46
CA GLU A 117 -31.63 2.95 -3.26
C GLU A 117 -32.30 1.69 -2.69
N GLU A 118 -31.53 0.67 -2.33
CA GLU A 118 -32.04 -0.56 -1.70
C GLU A 118 -32.77 -0.28 -0.38
N GLU A 119 -32.23 0.62 0.44
CA GLU A 119 -32.83 1.10 1.69
C GLU A 119 -33.94 2.16 1.46
N ASN A 120 -34.25 2.50 0.20
CA ASN A 120 -35.28 3.47 -0.21
C ASN A 120 -35.11 4.88 0.41
N TYR A 121 -33.86 5.27 0.69
CA TYR A 121 -33.49 6.62 1.11
C TYR A 121 -33.51 7.57 -0.08
N ILE A 122 -33.06 7.09 -1.23
CA ILE A 122 -33.20 7.76 -2.53
C ILE A 122 -34.02 6.90 -3.49
N ASN A 123 -34.78 7.57 -4.34
CA ASN A 123 -35.60 6.94 -5.37
C ASN A 123 -36.00 7.99 -6.42
N ALA A 124 -35.49 7.85 -7.64
CA ALA A 124 -35.77 8.75 -8.76
C ALA A 124 -37.26 8.80 -9.16
N LEU A 125 -38.04 7.77 -8.83
CA LEU A 125 -39.48 7.69 -9.10
C LEU A 125 -40.33 8.26 -7.95
N SER A 126 -39.71 8.73 -6.87
CA SER A 126 -40.44 9.29 -5.73
C SER A 126 -41.04 10.66 -6.07
N THR A 127 -42.24 10.93 -5.56
CA THR A 127 -42.85 12.27 -5.57
C THR A 127 -42.14 13.23 -4.61
N ASN A 128 -41.33 12.73 -3.68
CA ASN A 128 -40.56 13.56 -2.78
C ASN A 128 -39.24 13.97 -3.43
N GLU A 129 -39.10 15.26 -3.78
CA GLU A 129 -37.88 15.80 -4.39
C GLU A 129 -36.63 15.61 -3.53
N GLN A 130 -36.76 15.57 -2.21
CA GLN A 130 -35.62 15.30 -1.32
C GLN A 130 -35.05 13.89 -1.49
N LYS A 131 -35.88 12.93 -1.96
CA LYS A 131 -35.43 11.55 -2.24
C LYS A 131 -34.72 11.41 -3.59
N LYS A 132 -34.59 12.47 -4.37
CA LYS A 132 -33.86 12.45 -5.64
C LYS A 132 -32.47 13.09 -5.53
N GLN A 133 -32.23 13.84 -4.46
CA GLN A 133 -31.01 14.60 -4.27
C GLN A 133 -29.84 13.71 -3.84
N VAL A 134 -28.72 13.93 -4.49
CA VAL A 134 -27.41 13.35 -4.15
C VAL A 134 -26.43 14.51 -4.08
N SER A 135 -25.97 14.85 -2.87
CA SER A 135 -24.98 15.92 -2.70
C SER A 135 -23.63 15.30 -2.36
N VAL A 136 -22.58 15.72 -3.04
CA VAL A 136 -21.20 15.31 -2.75
C VAL A 136 -20.34 16.56 -2.57
N PHE A 137 -19.82 16.72 -1.35
CA PHE A 137 -18.90 17.78 -0.97
C PHE A 137 -17.49 17.21 -0.92
N ILE A 138 -16.56 17.86 -1.61
CA ILE A 138 -15.17 17.42 -1.71
C ILE A 138 -14.25 18.55 -1.25
N SER A 139 -13.36 18.22 -0.32
CA SER A 139 -12.29 19.09 0.16
C SER A 139 -10.93 18.40 0.01
N GLY A 140 -9.89 19.16 -0.31
CA GLY A 140 -8.54 18.66 -0.57
C GLY A 140 -8.21 18.52 -2.05
N ASN A 141 -7.52 17.46 -2.43
CA ASN A 141 -7.06 17.26 -3.81
C ASN A 141 -8.23 17.05 -4.79
N HIS A 142 -8.03 17.48 -6.04
CA HIS A 142 -8.95 17.22 -7.14
C HIS A 142 -9.15 15.71 -7.34
N LEU A 143 -10.42 15.29 -7.43
CA LEU A 143 -10.83 13.91 -7.69
C LEU A 143 -11.64 13.89 -8.98
N ASP A 144 -11.27 12.99 -9.88
CA ASP A 144 -12.11 12.67 -11.03
C ASP A 144 -13.27 11.79 -10.57
N LEU A 145 -14.49 12.31 -10.71
CA LEU A 145 -15.75 11.64 -10.37
C LEU A 145 -16.68 11.54 -11.59
N SER A 146 -16.12 11.61 -12.81
CA SER A 146 -16.89 11.62 -14.05
C SER A 146 -17.72 10.33 -14.21
N SER A 147 -17.17 9.17 -13.87
CA SER A 147 -17.87 7.89 -13.94
C SER A 147 -19.03 7.86 -12.95
N PHE A 148 -18.80 8.32 -11.72
CA PHE A 148 -19.86 8.42 -10.72
C PHE A 148 -20.97 9.39 -11.15
N SER A 149 -20.61 10.55 -11.72
CA SER A 149 -21.56 11.52 -12.25
C SER A 149 -22.47 10.91 -13.32
N ASN A 150 -21.87 10.18 -14.26
CA ASN A 150 -22.61 9.46 -15.30
C ASN A 150 -23.58 8.42 -14.70
N VAL A 151 -23.17 7.72 -13.65
CA VAL A 151 -24.05 6.76 -12.95
C VAL A 151 -25.25 7.47 -12.33
N ALA A 152 -25.04 8.55 -11.56
CA ALA A 152 -26.14 9.29 -10.94
C ALA A 152 -27.12 9.86 -11.97
N GLN A 153 -26.61 10.44 -13.06
CA GLN A 153 -27.42 10.95 -14.16
C GLN A 153 -28.20 9.83 -14.87
N SER A 154 -27.57 8.68 -15.12
CA SER A 154 -28.25 7.53 -15.73
C SER A 154 -29.40 6.99 -14.87
N ARG A 155 -29.29 7.13 -13.55
CA ARG A 155 -30.33 6.77 -12.58
C ARG A 155 -31.38 7.88 -12.39
N LYS A 156 -31.26 9.00 -13.10
CA LYS A 156 -32.15 10.18 -13.01
C LYS A 156 -32.20 10.78 -11.60
N LEU A 157 -31.05 10.80 -10.93
CA LEU A 157 -30.88 11.46 -9.63
C LEU A 157 -30.30 12.85 -9.83
N ASP A 158 -30.70 13.77 -8.95
CA ASP A 158 -30.25 15.16 -8.96
C ASP A 158 -28.91 15.25 -8.22
N LEU A 159 -27.82 15.19 -8.98
CA LEU A 159 -26.46 15.23 -8.45
C LEU A 159 -25.94 16.66 -8.32
N GLU A 160 -25.59 17.04 -7.10
CA GLU A 160 -24.84 18.27 -6.79
C GLU A 160 -23.40 17.91 -6.38
N LEU A 161 -22.43 18.35 -7.19
CA LEU A 161 -21.00 18.19 -6.87
C LEU A 161 -20.42 19.55 -6.47
N ASN A 162 -19.98 19.66 -5.21
CA ASN A 162 -19.28 20.84 -4.73
C ASN A 162 -17.81 20.52 -4.44
N GLN A 163 -16.91 21.06 -5.27
CA GLN A 163 -15.45 20.88 -5.17
C GLN A 163 -14.72 22.13 -4.67
N SER A 164 -15.40 23.00 -3.93
CA SER A 164 -14.85 24.33 -3.63
C SER A 164 -13.72 24.34 -2.59
N GLY A 165 -13.45 23.25 -1.88
CA GLY A 165 -12.41 23.22 -0.84
C GLY A 165 -12.58 24.30 0.24
N THR A 166 -13.79 24.89 0.34
CA THR A 166 -14.13 25.94 1.29
C THR A 166 -15.46 25.55 1.94
N ASP A 167 -15.40 25.31 3.25
CA ASP A 167 -16.58 25.26 4.09
C ASP A 167 -17.25 26.65 4.01
N ASN A 168 -18.54 26.70 3.65
CA ASN A 168 -19.37 27.90 3.86
C ASN A 168 -19.96 27.87 5.27
#